data_AF-A0A379FWF4-F1
#
_entry.id   AF-A0A379FWF4-F1
#
_cell.length_a   1.000
_cell.length_b   1.000
_cell.length_c   1.000
_cell.angle_alpha   90.00
_cell.angle_beta   90.00
_cell.angle_gamma   90.00
#
_symmetry.space_group_name_H-M   'P 1'
#
loop_
_entity.id
_entity.type
_entity.pdbx_description
1 polymer ?
#
loop_
_entity_poly.entity_id
_entity_poly.type
_entity_poly.pdbx_seq_one_letter_code
_entity_poly.pdbx_strand_id
1 'polypeptide(L)'
;MKKPSGYTIRIFYLSPLIEWLKKDKEACALIWGLLHLGSDPFLVLQNIHDTAFNHQIINTTFPTSHEERFSLIVIYLDFLYFDEFAPPKSEYNDFLKRQWLQLSDGVKPFKWLNETSTEGIEWAWQYLVDYHKSEHFDAGRMGIDSLQYFNPINPEEKYLAIYSVLKLWNSHHFEKKMLINNLNRAWRQRQLRRERTNKKAINCYLDITVKEKLDFLVKNKRCQINELLTDLINEEYDHVKNLK
;
A
#
# COMPACT_ATOMS: atom_id res chain seq x y z
N MET A 1 43.99 -37.70 -16.74
CA MET A 1 42.94 -36.73 -17.10
C MET A 1 41.66 -37.08 -16.36
N LYS A 2 41.33 -36.37 -15.27
CA LYS A 2 40.05 -36.52 -14.57
C LYS A 2 38.99 -35.73 -15.35
N LYS A 3 37.87 -36.37 -15.69
CA LYS A 3 36.69 -35.70 -16.27
C LYS A 3 36.25 -34.58 -15.33
N PRO A 4 35.89 -33.39 -15.83
CA PRO A 4 35.24 -32.39 -15.00
C PRO A 4 33.87 -32.97 -14.59
N SER A 5 33.63 -33.05 -13.28
CA SER A 5 32.33 -33.39 -12.73
C SER A 5 31.32 -32.38 -13.25
N GLY A 6 30.32 -32.84 -13.98
CA GLY A 6 29.23 -31.99 -14.43
C GLY A 6 28.60 -31.30 -13.23
N TYR A 7 28.63 -29.97 -13.23
CA TYR A 7 27.77 -29.16 -12.37
C TYR A 7 26.34 -29.47 -12.77
N THR A 8 25.75 -30.44 -12.08
CA THR A 8 24.33 -30.71 -12.16
C THR A 8 23.70 -29.55 -11.40
N ILE A 9 23.15 -28.57 -12.11
CA ILE A 9 22.33 -27.51 -11.50
C ILE A 9 21.17 -28.25 -10.82
N ARG A 10 21.33 -28.46 -9.51
CA ARG A 10 20.33 -29.08 -8.66
C ARG A 10 19.23 -28.04 -8.46
N ILE A 11 18.30 -27.94 -9.42
CA ILE A 11 17.02 -27.24 -9.26
C ILE A 11 16.21 -28.05 -8.22
N PHE A 12 16.38 -27.77 -6.94
CA PHE A 12 15.73 -28.51 -5.86
C PHE A 12 14.56 -27.71 -5.29
N TYR A 13 13.40 -27.92 -5.90
CA TYR A 13 12.04 -27.53 -5.49
C TYR A 13 11.87 -27.13 -4.00
N LEU A 14 12.07 -25.84 -3.70
CA LEU A 14 11.47 -25.21 -2.51
C LEU A 14 9.94 -25.16 -2.57
N SER A 15 9.36 -25.35 -3.77
CA SER A 15 7.94 -25.16 -4.09
C SER A 15 6.96 -25.68 -3.01
N PRO A 16 7.07 -26.91 -2.47
CA PRO A 16 6.12 -27.37 -1.44
C PRO A 16 6.22 -26.60 -0.12
N LEU A 17 7.43 -26.20 0.30
CA LEU A 17 7.68 -25.54 1.58
C LEU A 17 7.14 -24.10 1.60
N ILE A 18 7.22 -23.42 0.45
CA ILE A 18 6.78 -22.03 0.26
C ILE A 18 5.45 -21.92 -0.49
N GLU A 19 4.67 -23.00 -0.62
CA GLU A 19 3.34 -22.98 -1.25
C GLU A 19 2.39 -21.95 -0.61
N TRP A 20 2.59 -21.66 0.68
CA TRP A 20 1.81 -20.66 1.38
C TRP A 20 1.98 -19.26 0.77
N LEU A 21 3.17 -18.89 0.28
CA LEU A 21 3.41 -17.63 -0.43
C LEU A 21 2.69 -17.59 -1.78
N LYS A 22 2.56 -18.74 -2.45
CA LYS A 22 1.83 -18.81 -3.72
C LYS A 22 0.34 -18.48 -3.55
N LYS A 23 -0.24 -18.82 -2.39
CA LYS A 23 -1.66 -18.61 -2.08
C LYS A 23 -1.95 -17.23 -1.49
N ASP A 24 -0.95 -16.59 -0.89
CA ASP A 24 -1.09 -15.30 -0.21
C ASP A 24 -0.34 -14.19 -0.98
N LYS A 25 -1.09 -13.39 -1.73
CA LYS A 25 -0.55 -12.31 -2.57
C LYS A 25 0.11 -11.20 -1.74
N GLU A 26 -0.43 -10.91 -0.56
CA GLU A 26 0.12 -9.88 0.33
C GLU A 26 1.43 -10.35 0.94
N ALA A 27 1.49 -11.59 1.42
CA ALA A 27 2.72 -12.16 1.94
C ALA A 27 3.80 -12.23 0.86
N CYS A 28 3.45 -12.65 -0.35
CA CYS A 28 4.36 -12.68 -1.50
C CYS A 28 4.93 -11.29 -1.80
N ALA A 29 4.09 -10.25 -1.83
CA ALA A 29 4.51 -8.86 -2.04
C ALA A 29 5.42 -8.35 -0.92
N LEU A 30 5.10 -8.68 0.33
CA LEU A 30 5.90 -8.23 1.47
C LEU A 30 7.28 -8.89 1.50
N ILE A 31 7.32 -10.21 1.32
CA ILE A 31 8.58 -10.96 1.29
C ILE A 31 9.45 -10.48 0.13
N TRP A 32 8.89 -10.20 -1.04
CA TRP A 32 9.65 -9.61 -2.15
C TRP A 32 10.42 -8.36 -1.73
N GLY A 33 9.75 -7.39 -1.09
CA GLY A 33 10.41 -6.18 -0.60
C GLY A 33 11.39 -6.45 0.55
N LEU A 34 11.10 -7.42 1.43
CA LEU A 34 11.99 -7.81 2.52
C LEU A 34 13.33 -8.34 1.99
N LEU A 35 13.31 -9.14 0.93
CA LEU A 35 14.52 -9.69 0.33
C LEU A 35 15.43 -8.58 -0.26
N HIS A 36 14.86 -7.45 -0.69
CA HIS A 36 15.66 -6.29 -1.15
C HIS A 36 16.37 -5.54 -0.02
N LEU A 37 15.80 -5.54 1.20
CA LEU A 37 16.39 -4.85 2.34
C LEU A 37 17.72 -5.50 2.80
N GLY A 38 18.09 -6.67 2.26
CA GLY A 38 19.25 -7.43 2.74
C GLY A 38 19.12 -7.83 4.22
N SER A 39 17.90 -7.77 4.77
CA SER A 39 17.57 -8.19 6.15
C SER A 39 17.51 -9.72 6.28
N ASP A 40 18.02 -10.44 5.29
CA ASP A 40 18.18 -11.88 5.33
C ASP A 40 19.39 -12.21 6.24
N PRO A 41 19.15 -12.75 7.44
CA PRO A 41 20.23 -13.09 8.36
C PRO A 41 21.15 -14.19 7.81
N PHE A 42 20.73 -14.90 6.77
CA PHE A 42 21.49 -15.98 6.15
C PHE A 42 22.39 -15.49 5.00
N LEU A 43 22.19 -14.27 4.48
CA LEU A 43 23.14 -13.64 3.54
C LEU A 43 24.48 -13.30 4.21
N VAL A 44 24.46 -12.96 5.50
CA VAL A 44 25.67 -12.64 6.29
C VAL A 44 26.60 -13.85 6.42
N LEU A 45 26.07 -15.06 6.24
CA LEU A 45 26.80 -16.32 6.37
C LEU A 45 27.38 -16.83 5.05
N GLN A 46 27.04 -16.20 3.91
CA GLN A 46 27.46 -16.65 2.57
C GLN A 46 28.62 -15.80 2.02
N ASN A 47 29.56 -16.43 1.30
CA ASN A 47 30.69 -15.76 0.69
C ASN A 47 30.26 -14.66 -0.30
N ILE A 48 30.99 -13.54 -0.30
CA ILE A 48 30.70 -12.28 -1.01
C ILE A 48 30.46 -12.45 -2.54
N HIS A 49 31.01 -13.51 -3.15
CA HIS A 49 30.90 -13.73 -4.60
C HIS A 49 29.53 -14.29 -5.05
N ASP A 50 28.90 -15.17 -4.27
CA ASP A 50 27.60 -15.77 -4.63
C ASP A 50 26.43 -14.83 -4.30
N THR A 51 26.61 -13.95 -3.30
CA THR A 51 25.65 -12.90 -2.97
C THR A 51 25.45 -11.89 -4.11
N ALA A 52 26.46 -11.65 -4.95
CA ALA A 52 26.41 -10.64 -6.00
C ALA A 52 25.38 -10.95 -7.10
N PHE A 53 25.25 -12.22 -7.52
CA PHE A 53 24.29 -12.63 -8.55
C PHE A 53 22.84 -12.65 -8.02
N ASN A 54 22.65 -13.13 -6.79
CA ASN A 54 21.34 -13.15 -6.12
C ASN A 54 20.82 -11.74 -5.86
N HIS A 55 21.70 -10.83 -5.42
CA HIS A 55 21.38 -9.41 -5.32
C HIS A 55 21.14 -8.79 -6.70
N GLN A 56 21.81 -9.24 -7.76
CA GLN A 56 21.57 -8.71 -9.10
C GLN A 56 20.16 -9.06 -9.60
N ILE A 57 19.68 -10.30 -9.44
CA ILE A 57 18.32 -10.68 -9.85
C ILE A 57 17.28 -9.81 -9.16
N ILE A 58 17.37 -9.72 -7.82
CA ILE A 58 16.43 -8.93 -7.02
C ILE A 58 16.51 -7.44 -7.38
N ASN A 59 17.71 -6.86 -7.46
CA ASN A 59 17.87 -5.42 -7.68
C ASN A 59 17.64 -4.96 -9.14
N THR A 60 17.48 -5.88 -10.10
CA THR A 60 17.30 -5.53 -11.53
C THR A 60 15.96 -5.97 -12.11
N THR A 61 15.13 -6.69 -11.35
CA THR A 61 13.83 -7.16 -11.82
C THR A 61 12.69 -6.55 -11.01
N PHE A 62 11.60 -6.20 -11.69
CA PHE A 62 10.38 -5.75 -11.05
C PHE A 62 9.22 -6.60 -11.55
N PRO A 63 8.64 -7.47 -10.71
CA PRO A 63 7.57 -8.35 -11.13
C PRO A 63 6.34 -7.54 -11.52
N THR A 64 5.69 -7.99 -12.59
CA THR A 64 4.48 -7.39 -13.17
C THR A 64 3.20 -8.09 -12.73
N SER A 65 3.34 -9.23 -12.04
CA SER A 65 2.25 -10.06 -11.54
C SER A 65 2.66 -10.83 -10.28
N HIS A 66 1.67 -11.33 -9.54
CA HIS A 66 1.89 -12.22 -8.41
C HIS A 66 2.61 -13.52 -8.80
N GLU A 67 2.25 -14.12 -9.93
CA GLU A 67 2.87 -15.35 -10.43
C GLU A 67 4.35 -15.15 -10.76
N GLU A 68 4.68 -14.03 -11.40
CA GLU A 68 6.07 -13.65 -11.69
C GLU A 68 6.83 -13.37 -10.41
N ARG A 69 6.24 -12.61 -9.46
CA ARG A 69 6.85 -12.33 -8.16
C ARG A 69 7.19 -13.61 -7.40
N PHE A 70 6.23 -14.54 -7.32
CA PHE A 70 6.44 -15.83 -6.67
C PHE A 70 7.57 -16.61 -7.36
N SER A 71 7.59 -16.62 -8.69
CA SER A 71 8.63 -17.31 -9.46
C SER A 71 10.02 -16.72 -9.22
N LEU A 72 10.14 -15.39 -9.17
CA LEU A 72 11.41 -14.72 -8.86
C LEU A 72 11.88 -14.97 -7.43
N ILE A 73 10.96 -15.02 -6.45
CA ILE A 73 11.29 -15.43 -5.08
C ILE A 73 11.81 -16.87 -5.06
N VAL A 74 11.14 -17.81 -5.73
CA VAL A 74 11.59 -19.21 -5.81
C VAL A 74 13.00 -19.28 -6.41
N ILE A 75 13.24 -18.57 -7.53
CA ILE A 75 14.54 -18.53 -8.19
C ILE A 75 15.60 -18.00 -7.22
N TYR A 76 15.35 -16.86 -6.58
CA TYR A 76 16.29 -16.27 -5.62
C TYR A 76 16.64 -17.25 -4.50
N LEU A 77 15.63 -17.89 -3.89
CA LEU A 77 15.85 -18.82 -2.81
C LEU A 77 16.58 -20.08 -3.28
N ASP A 78 16.23 -20.65 -4.44
CA ASP A 78 16.93 -21.82 -4.99
C ASP A 78 18.42 -21.52 -5.22
N PHE A 79 18.76 -20.28 -5.59
CA PHE A 79 20.16 -19.85 -5.69
C PHE A 79 20.87 -19.63 -4.35
N LEU A 80 20.16 -19.32 -3.26
CA LEU A 80 20.78 -19.23 -1.93
C LEU A 80 21.29 -20.59 -1.42
N TYR A 81 20.73 -21.71 -1.87
CA TYR A 81 21.06 -23.05 -1.35
C TYR A 81 22.16 -23.79 -2.13
N PHE A 82 23.02 -23.08 -2.87
CA PHE A 82 24.18 -23.69 -3.52
C PHE A 82 25.36 -23.97 -2.57
N ASP A 83 25.34 -23.40 -1.35
CA ASP A 83 26.42 -23.50 -0.37
C ASP A 83 26.17 -24.64 0.66
N GLU A 84 27.22 -25.37 1.04
CA GLU A 84 27.18 -26.42 2.09
C GLU A 84 26.91 -25.84 3.49
N PHE A 85 27.14 -24.55 3.67
CA PHE A 85 26.88 -23.81 4.91
C PHE A 85 25.49 -23.16 4.95
N ALA A 86 24.66 -23.35 3.92
CA ALA A 86 23.30 -22.82 3.92
C ALA A 86 22.46 -23.46 5.05
N PRO A 87 21.59 -22.68 5.72
CA PRO A 87 20.67 -23.24 6.72
C PRO A 87 19.77 -24.32 6.11
N PRO A 88 19.08 -25.15 6.90
CA PRO A 88 18.02 -26.00 6.36
C PRO A 88 16.89 -25.17 5.73
N LYS A 89 16.41 -25.58 4.54
CA LYS A 89 15.29 -24.92 3.82
C LYS A 89 14.05 -24.68 4.69
N SER A 90 13.77 -25.59 5.62
CA SER A 90 12.69 -25.48 6.59
C SER A 90 12.88 -24.31 7.56
N GLU A 91 14.09 -24.08 8.05
CA GLU A 91 14.39 -22.99 8.99
C GLU A 91 14.24 -21.63 8.33
N TYR A 92 14.65 -21.51 7.07
CA TYR A 92 14.46 -20.28 6.31
C TYR A 92 12.98 -20.02 6.00
N ASN A 93 12.22 -21.07 5.64
CA ASN A 93 10.77 -20.94 5.49
C ASN A 93 10.10 -20.46 6.79
N ASP A 94 10.52 -21.00 7.93
CA ASP A 94 10.03 -20.56 9.25
C ASP A 94 10.45 -19.12 9.55
N PHE A 95 11.65 -18.70 9.14
CA PHE A 95 12.06 -17.30 9.18
C PHE A 95 11.14 -16.41 8.36
N LEU A 96 10.87 -16.74 7.09
CA LEU A 96 9.96 -15.96 6.23
C LEU A 96 8.55 -15.86 6.84
N LYS A 97 8.02 -16.96 7.40
CA LYS A 97 6.72 -16.94 8.09
C LYS A 97 6.73 -16.03 9.31
N ARG A 98 7.79 -16.08 10.12
CA ARG A 98 7.94 -15.17 11.28
C ARG A 98 7.99 -13.72 10.85
N GLN A 99 8.74 -13.39 9.80
CA GLN A 99 8.82 -12.04 9.26
C GLN A 99 7.46 -11.56 8.74
N TRP A 100 6.74 -12.40 7.99
CA TRP A 100 5.37 -12.10 7.56
C TRP A 100 4.46 -11.78 8.75
N LEU A 101 4.43 -12.63 9.78
CA LEU A 101 3.60 -12.44 10.97
C LEU A 101 3.98 -11.18 11.78
N GLN A 102 5.28 -10.88 11.89
CA GLN A 102 5.74 -9.70 12.63
C GLN A 102 5.38 -8.39 11.92
N LEU A 103 5.46 -8.39 10.59
CA LEU A 103 5.26 -7.18 9.78
C LEU A 103 3.80 -7.00 9.35
N SER A 104 2.99 -8.06 9.30
CA SER A 104 1.58 -8.00 8.89
C SER A 104 0.76 -7.05 9.75
N ASP A 105 1.07 -6.99 11.05
CA ASP A 105 0.34 -6.17 12.02
C ASP A 105 0.78 -4.70 12.03
N GLY A 106 1.85 -4.36 11.31
CA GLY A 106 2.44 -3.02 11.32
C GLY A 106 1.59 -1.94 10.66
N VAL A 107 0.66 -2.32 9.77
CA VAL A 107 -0.21 -1.38 9.03
C VAL A 107 -1.62 -1.95 8.96
N LYS A 108 -2.57 -1.23 9.58
CA LYS A 108 -3.99 -1.62 9.52
C LYS A 108 -4.58 -1.34 8.14
N PRO A 109 -5.49 -2.20 7.64
CA PRO A 109 -6.20 -1.95 6.39
C PRO A 109 -6.91 -0.59 6.37
N PHE A 110 -6.78 0.14 5.27
CA PHE A 110 -7.48 1.40 5.10
C PHE A 110 -8.95 1.14 4.75
N LYS A 111 -9.88 1.76 5.49
CA LYS A 111 -11.33 1.58 5.25
C LYS A 111 -11.80 1.98 3.85
N TRP A 112 -11.05 2.85 3.18
CA TRP A 112 -11.40 3.41 1.87
C TRP A 112 -10.62 2.79 0.71
N LEU A 113 -9.61 1.96 0.99
CA LEU A 113 -8.77 1.35 -0.03
C LEU A 113 -9.03 -0.15 -0.05
N ASN A 114 -9.54 -0.65 -1.18
CA ASN A 114 -9.70 -2.07 -1.46
C ASN A 114 -9.19 -2.36 -2.88
N GLU A 115 -9.02 -3.64 -3.21
CA GLU A 115 -8.48 -4.11 -4.49
C GLU A 115 -9.25 -3.60 -5.72
N THR A 116 -10.53 -3.31 -5.58
CA THR A 116 -11.38 -2.81 -6.69
C THR A 116 -11.35 -1.29 -6.85
N SER A 117 -10.76 -0.57 -5.89
CA SER A 117 -10.79 0.90 -5.84
C SER A 117 -9.67 1.51 -6.68
N THR A 118 -9.71 1.32 -8.00
CA THR A 118 -8.64 1.76 -8.93
C THR A 118 -8.20 3.20 -8.69
N GLU A 119 -9.13 4.13 -8.55
CA GLU A 119 -8.77 5.53 -8.30
C GLU A 119 -8.11 5.75 -6.93
N GLY A 120 -8.62 5.07 -5.89
CA GLY A 120 -8.03 5.13 -4.56
C GLY A 120 -6.61 4.57 -4.55
N ILE A 121 -6.38 3.47 -5.26
CA ILE A 121 -5.08 2.83 -5.40
C ILE A 121 -4.11 3.76 -6.12
N GLU A 122 -4.48 4.27 -7.29
CA GLU A 122 -3.63 5.18 -8.07
C GLU A 122 -3.26 6.43 -7.27
N TRP A 123 -4.24 7.02 -6.57
CA TRP A 123 -4.00 8.19 -5.75
C TRP A 123 -3.11 7.88 -4.54
N ALA A 124 -3.33 6.76 -3.87
CA ALA A 124 -2.55 6.35 -2.71
C ALA A 124 -1.08 6.13 -3.09
N TRP A 125 -0.83 5.41 -4.19
CA TRP A 125 0.51 5.18 -4.70
C TRP A 125 1.21 6.50 -5.03
N GLN A 126 0.54 7.39 -5.76
CA GLN A 126 1.11 8.69 -6.10
C GLN A 126 1.42 9.54 -4.86
N TYR A 127 0.54 9.50 -3.85
CA TYR A 127 0.77 10.22 -2.60
C TYR A 127 2.04 9.76 -1.89
N LEU A 128 2.31 8.44 -1.84
CA LEU A 128 3.53 7.91 -1.23
C LEU A 128 4.78 8.32 -2.03
N VAL A 129 4.71 8.28 -3.37
CA VAL A 129 5.79 8.73 -4.25
C VAL A 129 6.10 10.22 -4.05
N ASP A 130 5.07 11.06 -3.96
CA ASP A 130 5.22 12.50 -3.76
C ASP A 130 5.82 12.80 -2.39
N TYR A 131 5.34 12.12 -1.33
CA TYR A 131 5.90 12.26 0.02
C TYR A 131 7.38 11.88 0.08
N HIS A 132 7.76 10.76 -0.55
CA HIS A 132 9.15 10.32 -0.61
C HIS A 132 10.05 11.34 -1.32
N LYS A 133 9.58 11.91 -2.44
CA LYS A 133 10.31 12.97 -3.17
C LYS A 133 10.47 14.25 -2.34
N SER A 134 9.44 14.67 -1.62
CA SER A 134 9.51 15.89 -0.80
C SER A 134 10.47 15.75 0.39
N GLU A 135 10.44 14.61 1.10
CA GLU A 135 11.35 14.39 2.24
C GLU A 135 12.81 14.28 1.80
N HIS A 136 13.08 13.70 0.63
CA HIS A 136 14.43 13.69 0.05
C HIS A 136 14.95 15.08 -0.32
N PHE A 137 14.06 16.03 -0.63
CA PHE A 137 14.44 17.40 -0.98
C PHE A 137 14.77 18.26 0.25
N ASP A 138 14.11 18.04 1.39
CA ASP A 138 14.09 19.05 2.47
C ASP A 138 15.19 18.96 3.55
N ALA A 139 15.90 17.84 3.78
CA ALA A 139 16.90 17.81 4.88
C ALA A 139 17.87 16.60 4.95
N GLY A 140 18.10 15.84 3.89
CA GLY A 140 18.88 14.60 4.01
C GLY A 140 18.17 13.50 4.81
N ARG A 141 16.84 13.61 4.98
CA ARG A 141 16.00 12.50 5.43
C ARG A 141 15.87 11.48 4.29
N MET A 142 15.96 10.20 4.64
CA MET A 142 15.51 9.15 3.74
C MET A 142 13.99 9.08 3.88
N GLY A 143 13.25 9.40 2.81
CA GLY A 143 11.79 9.34 2.82
C GLY A 143 11.28 7.92 3.01
N ILE A 144 10.34 7.47 2.17
CA ILE A 144 9.91 6.06 2.21
C ILE A 144 10.91 5.20 1.44
N ASP A 145 11.96 4.74 2.12
CA ASP A 145 13.07 3.98 1.54
C ASP A 145 12.62 2.69 0.82
N SER A 146 11.59 2.03 1.36
CA SER A 146 11.02 0.80 0.80
C SER A 146 10.33 0.98 -0.55
N LEU A 147 10.03 2.21 -1.01
CA LEU A 147 9.44 2.45 -2.33
C LEU A 147 10.33 1.96 -3.47
N GLN A 148 11.64 2.01 -3.30
CA GLN A 148 12.59 1.67 -4.37
C GLN A 148 12.55 0.19 -4.79
N TYR A 149 11.94 -0.68 -3.97
CA TYR A 149 11.83 -2.12 -4.21
C TYR A 149 10.60 -2.51 -5.03
N PHE A 150 9.75 -1.53 -5.38
CA PHE A 150 8.49 -1.77 -6.06
C PHE A 150 8.35 -0.84 -7.28
N ASN A 151 8.02 -1.42 -8.43
CA ASN A 151 7.65 -0.69 -9.64
C ASN A 151 6.34 -1.25 -10.23
N PRO A 152 5.22 -1.11 -9.50
CA PRO A 152 3.95 -1.74 -9.86
C PRO A 152 3.32 -1.08 -11.08
N ILE A 153 2.98 -1.89 -12.09
CA ILE A 153 2.46 -1.40 -13.38
C ILE A 153 0.93 -1.35 -13.47
N ASN A 154 0.22 -2.07 -12.59
CA ASN A 154 -1.23 -2.20 -12.62
C ASN A 154 -1.84 -1.97 -11.21
N PRO A 155 -3.17 -1.76 -11.11
CA PRO A 155 -3.81 -1.45 -9.84
C PRO A 155 -3.68 -2.56 -8.78
N GLU A 156 -3.72 -3.83 -9.16
CA GLU A 156 -3.56 -4.94 -8.22
C GLU A 156 -2.16 -4.92 -7.60
N GLU A 157 -1.13 -4.82 -8.44
CA GLU A 157 0.27 -4.72 -8.00
C GLU A 157 0.51 -3.47 -7.15
N LYS A 158 -0.11 -2.34 -7.50
CA LYS A 158 -0.04 -1.10 -6.70
C LYS A 158 -0.69 -1.28 -5.34
N TYR A 159 -1.85 -1.92 -5.26
CA TYR A 159 -2.53 -2.20 -4.01
C TYR A 159 -1.63 -3.00 -3.06
N LEU A 160 -1.03 -4.08 -3.56
CA LEU A 160 -0.10 -4.90 -2.80
C LEU A 160 1.16 -4.11 -2.38
N ALA A 161 1.73 -3.35 -3.32
CA ALA A 161 2.91 -2.53 -3.07
C ALA A 161 2.67 -1.45 -2.00
N ILE A 162 1.52 -0.78 -1.99
CA ILE A 162 1.20 0.25 -0.98
C ILE A 162 1.34 -0.29 0.44
N TYR A 163 0.76 -1.47 0.72
CA TYR A 163 0.84 -2.07 2.04
C TYR A 163 2.24 -2.57 2.36
N SER A 164 2.90 -3.25 1.41
CA SER A 164 4.27 -3.75 1.60
C SER A 164 5.25 -2.63 1.87
N VAL A 165 5.18 -1.54 1.11
CA VAL A 165 5.99 -0.33 1.29
C VAL A 165 5.81 0.23 2.70
N LEU A 166 4.57 0.43 3.16
CA LEU A 166 4.31 1.00 4.49
C LEU A 166 4.76 0.05 5.63
N LYS A 167 4.58 -1.27 5.46
CA LYS A 167 5.02 -2.28 6.42
C LYS A 167 6.55 -2.30 6.53
N LEU A 168 7.25 -2.28 5.40
CA LEU A 168 8.71 -2.35 5.30
C LEU A 168 9.43 -1.02 5.57
N TRP A 169 8.73 0.11 5.49
CA TRP A 169 9.33 1.42 5.69
C TRP A 169 10.03 1.51 7.05
N ASN A 170 11.34 1.71 7.02
CA ASN A 170 12.18 1.82 8.20
C ASN A 170 12.13 3.23 8.80
N SER A 171 10.99 3.58 9.38
CA SER A 171 10.78 4.86 10.05
C SER A 171 10.38 4.71 11.50
N HIS A 172 10.58 5.78 12.27
CA HIS A 172 10.10 5.83 13.64
C HIS A 172 8.57 5.66 13.68
N HIS A 173 8.05 4.93 14.67
CA HIS A 173 6.63 4.58 14.73
C HIS A 173 5.68 5.79 14.69
N PHE A 174 6.08 6.93 15.28
CA PHE A 174 5.31 8.18 15.21
C PHE A 174 5.24 8.78 13.80
N GLU A 175 6.33 8.70 13.03
CA GLU A 175 6.39 9.22 11.66
C GLU A 175 5.50 8.39 10.74
N LYS A 176 5.60 7.06 10.82
CA LYS A 176 4.72 6.14 10.10
C LYS A 176 3.24 6.41 10.41
N LYS A 177 2.91 6.57 11.69
CA LYS A 177 1.54 6.91 12.12
C LYS A 177 1.08 8.27 11.60
N MET A 178 1.96 9.26 11.58
CA MET A 178 1.67 10.60 11.06
C MET A 178 1.38 10.57 9.56
N LEU A 179 2.22 9.88 8.76
CA LEU A 179 1.99 9.69 7.33
C LEU A 179 0.63 9.02 7.06
N ILE A 180 0.36 7.90 7.73
CA ILE A 180 -0.90 7.16 7.58
C ILE A 180 -2.12 8.03 7.91
N ASN A 181 -2.04 8.85 8.96
CA ASN A 181 -3.10 9.79 9.32
C ASN A 181 -3.29 10.88 8.26
N ASN A 182 -2.20 11.43 7.73
CA ASN A 182 -2.22 12.47 6.71
C ASN A 182 -2.79 11.93 5.39
N LEU A 183 -2.38 10.73 4.97
CA LEU A 183 -2.92 10.02 3.81
C LEU A 183 -4.44 9.86 3.93
N ASN A 184 -4.93 9.33 5.06
CA ASN A 184 -6.37 9.17 5.32
C ASN A 184 -7.14 10.50 5.27
N ARG A 185 -6.57 11.55 5.89
CA ARG A 185 -7.20 12.87 5.92
C ARG A 185 -7.27 13.49 4.53
N ALA A 186 -6.17 13.43 3.77
CA ALA A 186 -6.08 13.96 2.42
C ALA A 186 -7.06 13.25 1.48
N TRP A 187 -7.19 11.93 1.58
CA TRP A 187 -8.19 11.18 0.80
C TRP A 187 -9.63 11.62 1.12
N ARG A 188 -9.99 11.69 2.42
CA ARG A 188 -11.33 12.17 2.82
C ARG A 188 -11.61 13.58 2.32
N GLN A 189 -10.63 14.47 2.42
CA GLN A 189 -10.76 15.83 1.92
C GLN A 189 -10.97 15.86 0.40
N ARG A 190 -10.26 15.01 -0.35
CA ARG A 190 -10.44 14.85 -1.80
C ARG A 190 -11.86 14.37 -2.13
N GLN A 191 -12.37 13.36 -1.43
CA GLN A 191 -13.74 12.86 -1.62
C GLN A 191 -14.78 13.95 -1.35
N LEU A 192 -14.65 14.68 -0.23
CA LEU A 192 -15.55 15.81 0.08
C LEU A 192 -15.52 16.92 -0.98
N ARG A 193 -14.35 17.22 -1.57
CA ARG A 193 -14.26 18.20 -2.65
C ARG A 193 -14.98 17.71 -3.91
N ARG A 194 -14.90 16.42 -4.21
CA ARG A 194 -15.59 15.81 -5.36
C ARG A 194 -17.10 15.78 -5.19
N GLU A 195 -17.60 15.42 -4.01
CA GLU A 195 -19.04 15.49 -3.70
C GLU A 195 -19.61 16.92 -3.82
N ARG A 196 -18.75 17.93 -3.75
CA ARG A 196 -19.11 19.35 -3.83
C ARG A 196 -18.96 19.96 -5.22
N THR A 197 -18.48 19.24 -6.25
CA THR A 197 -18.31 19.82 -7.60
C THR A 197 -19.60 20.37 -8.19
N ASN A 198 -20.75 19.77 -7.86
CA ASN A 198 -22.08 20.24 -8.25
C ASN A 198 -22.83 20.98 -7.14
N LYS A 199 -22.18 21.29 -6.01
CA LYS A 199 -22.79 21.95 -4.85
C LYS A 199 -22.17 23.34 -4.67
N LYS A 200 -22.98 24.38 -4.73
CA LYS A 200 -22.57 25.74 -4.36
C LYS A 200 -22.92 26.02 -2.91
N ALA A 201 -21.96 26.54 -2.16
CA ALA A 201 -22.22 27.00 -0.80
C ALA A 201 -23.11 28.26 -0.85
N ILE A 202 -24.19 28.25 -0.06
CA ILE A 202 -25.02 29.42 0.18
C ILE A 202 -24.58 30.01 1.52
N ASN A 203 -23.87 31.13 1.48
CA ASN A 203 -23.53 31.91 2.67
C ASN A 203 -24.52 33.06 2.77
N CYS A 204 -25.32 33.11 3.83
CA CYS A 204 -26.23 34.20 4.10
C CYS A 204 -26.24 34.53 5.60
N TYR A 205 -26.58 35.77 5.91
CA TYR A 205 -26.85 36.22 7.26
C TYR A 205 -28.36 36.21 7.47
N LEU A 206 -28.81 35.61 8.56
CA LEU A 206 -30.19 35.58 8.99
C LEU A 206 -30.28 36.26 10.36
N ASP A 207 -31.37 36.97 10.60
CA ASP A 207 -31.68 37.46 11.93
C ASP A 207 -31.76 36.28 12.91
N ILE A 208 -31.36 36.53 14.16
CA ILE A 208 -31.31 35.51 15.22
C ILE A 208 -32.65 34.78 15.33
N THR A 209 -33.76 35.53 15.36
CA THR A 209 -35.11 34.98 15.47
C THR A 209 -35.52 34.12 14.27
N VAL A 210 -35.03 34.44 13.07
CA VAL A 210 -35.28 33.65 11.85
C VAL A 210 -34.44 32.37 11.88
N LYS A 211 -33.19 32.45 12.35
CA LYS A 211 -32.33 31.27 12.51
C LYS A 211 -32.88 30.30 13.56
N GLU A 212 -33.46 30.80 14.65
CA GLU A 212 -34.13 29.98 15.67
C GLU A 212 -35.33 29.22 15.10
N LYS A 213 -36.15 29.88 14.26
CA LYS A 213 -37.26 29.21 13.55
C LYS A 213 -36.75 28.13 12.62
N LEU A 214 -35.67 28.40 11.87
CA LEU A 214 -35.04 27.41 11.01
C LEU A 214 -34.56 26.19 11.82
N ASP A 215 -33.87 26.41 12.95
CA ASP A 215 -33.40 25.33 13.83
C ASP A 215 -34.53 24.50 14.43
N PHE A 216 -35.64 25.15 14.79
CA PHE A 216 -36.85 24.46 15.25
C PHE A 216 -37.43 23.55 14.16
N LEU A 217 -37.52 24.03 12.93
CA LEU A 217 -38.03 23.25 11.79
C LEU A 217 -37.15 22.03 11.48
N VAL A 218 -35.83 22.23 11.45
CA VAL A 218 -34.83 21.16 11.22
C VAL A 218 -34.96 20.07 12.28
N LYS A 219 -35.07 20.45 13.56
CA LYS A 219 -35.24 19.49 14.66
C LYS A 219 -36.54 18.70 14.54
N ASN A 220 -37.66 19.37 14.25
CA ASN A 220 -38.96 18.69 14.15
C ASN A 220 -39.07 17.79 12.93
N LYS A 221 -38.52 18.21 11.78
CA LYS A 221 -38.50 17.41 10.55
C LYS A 221 -37.40 16.33 10.53
N ARG A 222 -36.46 16.37 11.49
CA ARG A 222 -35.30 15.45 11.59
C ARG A 222 -34.46 15.39 10.31
N CYS A 223 -34.35 16.52 9.62
CA CYS A 223 -33.55 16.67 8.40
C CYS A 223 -32.33 17.57 8.66
N GLN A 224 -31.46 17.73 7.66
CA GLN A 224 -30.37 18.71 7.71
C GLN A 224 -30.84 20.09 7.21
N ILE A 225 -30.16 21.16 7.64
CA ILE A 225 -30.48 22.55 7.22
C ILE A 225 -30.52 22.70 5.69
N ASN A 226 -29.55 22.12 4.99
CA ASN A 226 -29.47 22.16 3.52
C ASN A 226 -30.63 21.42 2.84
N GLU A 227 -31.08 20.30 3.41
CA GLU A 227 -32.25 19.56 2.90
C GLU A 227 -33.51 20.41 3.05
N LEU A 228 -33.75 20.95 4.24
CA LEU A 228 -34.90 21.83 4.49
C LEU A 228 -34.90 23.06 3.58
N LEU A 229 -33.74 23.71 3.41
CA LEU A 229 -33.63 24.86 2.52
C LEU A 229 -33.89 24.48 1.06
N THR A 230 -33.43 23.31 0.63
CA THR A 230 -33.68 22.81 -0.74
C THR A 230 -35.17 22.58 -0.96
N ASP A 231 -35.86 21.95 -0.01
CA ASP A 231 -37.30 21.71 -0.08
C ASP A 231 -38.07 23.04 -0.14
N LEU A 232 -37.79 23.96 0.79
CA LEU A 232 -38.47 25.27 0.83
C LEU A 232 -38.25 26.09 -0.46
N ILE A 233 -37.04 26.06 -1.02
CA ILE A 233 -36.73 26.78 -2.27
C ILE A 233 -37.46 26.14 -3.45
N ASN A 234 -37.48 24.81 -3.55
CA ASN A 234 -38.17 24.11 -4.64
C ASN A 234 -39.68 24.29 -4.56
N GLU A 235 -40.28 24.17 -3.37
CA GLU A 235 -41.71 24.40 -3.13
C GLU A 235 -42.12 25.81 -3.58
N GLU A 236 -41.38 26.83 -3.16
CA GLU A 236 -41.66 28.21 -3.54
C GLU A 236 -41.44 28.45 -5.04
N TYR A 237 -40.38 27.87 -5.62
CA TYR A 237 -40.09 27.97 -7.05
C TYR A 237 -41.22 27.36 -7.89
N ASP A 238 -41.67 26.16 -7.56
CA ASP A 238 -42.74 25.47 -8.27
C ASP A 238 -44.07 26.23 -8.13
N HIS A 239 -44.37 26.75 -6.94
CA HIS A 239 -45.52 27.60 -6.71
C HIS A 239 -45.49 28.85 -7.61
N VAL A 240 -44.39 29.59 -7.64
CA VAL A 240 -44.24 30.79 -8.49
C VAL A 240 -44.27 30.46 -9.99
N LYS A 241 -43.72 29.33 -10.39
CA LYS A 241 -43.70 28.89 -11.79
C LYS A 241 -45.09 28.50 -12.29
N ASN A 242 -45.88 27.83 -11.47
CA ASN A 242 -47.25 27.40 -11.82
C ASN A 242 -48.26 28.57 -11.85
N LEU A 243 -47.88 29.73 -11.31
CA LEU A 243 -48.68 30.96 -11.38
C LEU A 243 -48.43 31.79 -12.66
N LYS A 244 -47.47 31.41 -13.50
CA LYS A 244 -47.15 32.04 -14.80
C LYS A 244 -47.66 31.20 -15.96
#